data_AF-A0A7X2D7E1-F1
#
_entry.id   AF-A0A7X2D7E1-F1
#
_cell.length_a   1.000
_cell.length_b   1.000
_cell.length_c   1.000
_cell.angle_alpha   90.00
_cell.angle_beta   90.00
_cell.angle_gamma   90.00
#
_symmetry.space_group_name_H-M   'P 1'
#
loop_
_entity.id
_entity.type
_entity.pdbx_description
1 polymer ?
#
loop_
_entity_poly.entity_id
_entity_poly.type
_entity_poly.pdbx_seq_one_letter_code
_entity_poly.pdbx_strand_id
1 'polypeptide(L)' 'MAFFNLFNSSSTLWGEILSFPSVKIEKDSVEIDGKSILGILTLAAVKGSQITLIVSGKDEATALKALVA' A
#
# COMPACT_ATOMS: atom_id res chain seq x y z
N MET A 1 -10.04 18.30 0.59
CA MET A 1 -11.05 17.22 0.54
C MET A 1 -11.49 17.10 -0.91
N ALA A 2 -10.92 16.18 -1.70
CA ALA A 2 -11.31 16.00 -3.10
C ALA A 2 -12.44 14.97 -3.18
N PHE A 3 -13.64 15.41 -3.59
CA PHE A 3 -14.76 14.53 -3.87
C PHE A 3 -14.63 14.05 -5.32
N PHE A 4 -14.21 12.81 -5.53
CA PHE A 4 -14.13 12.21 -6.86
C PHE A 4 -15.49 11.63 -7.23
N ASN A 5 -16.11 12.19 -8.28
CA ASN A 5 -17.39 11.75 -8.80
C ASN A 5 -17.18 10.50 -9.67
N LEU A 6 -17.64 9.34 -9.18
CA LEU A 6 -17.30 8.02 -9.71
C LEU A 6 -17.87 7.71 -11.11
N PHE A 7 -18.69 8.60 -11.68
CA PHE A 7 -19.53 8.29 -12.85
C PHE A 7 -19.46 9.27 -14.02
N ASN A 8 -18.54 10.24 -14.07
CA ASN A 8 -18.47 11.12 -15.24
C ASN A 8 -17.04 11.45 -15.70
N SER A 9 -16.69 10.84 -16.83
CA SER A 9 -15.73 11.28 -17.84
C SER A 9 -14.23 10.96 -17.66
N SER A 10 -13.68 10.37 -18.72
CA SER A 10 -12.28 10.05 -19.03
C SER A 10 -11.62 8.90 -18.26
N SER A 11 -11.32 7.84 -19.01
CA SER A 11 -10.76 6.54 -18.63
C SER A 11 -9.33 6.53 -18.06
N THR A 12 -8.78 7.67 -17.62
CA THR A 12 -7.37 7.77 -17.19
C THR A 12 -7.17 7.70 -15.67
N LEU A 13 -8.10 8.23 -14.86
CA LEU A 13 -7.93 8.29 -13.41
C LEU A 13 -7.84 6.92 -12.75
N TRP A 14 -8.66 5.96 -13.20
CA TRP A 14 -8.59 4.59 -12.70
C TRP A 14 -7.28 3.90 -13.07
N GLY A 15 -6.73 4.18 -14.25
CA GLY A 15 -5.43 3.67 -14.66
C GLY A 15 -4.29 4.22 -13.80
N GLU A 16 -4.34 5.50 -13.44
CA GLU A 16 -3.38 6.12 -12.54
C GLU A 16 -3.49 5.57 -11.11
N ILE A 17 -4.71 5.41 -10.58
CA ILE A 17 -4.94 4.82 -9.26
C ILE A 17 -4.42 3.37 -9.19
N LEU A 18 -4.66 2.58 -10.24
CA LEU A 18 -4.15 1.21 -10.38
C LEU A 18 -2.64 1.15 -10.67
N SER A 19 -2.04 2.24 -11.12
CA SER A 19 -0.59 2.35 -11.33
C SER A 19 0.18 2.58 -10.05
N PHE A 20 -0.46 3.03 -8.95
CA PHE A 20 0.23 3.14 -7.67
C PHE A 20 0.64 1.76 -7.14
N PRO A 21 1.84 1.64 -6.55
CA PRO A 21 2.28 0.37 -6.01
C PRO A 21 1.33 -0.11 -4.90
N SER A 22 1.00 -1.39 -4.91
CA SER A 22 0.41 -2.05 -3.76
C SER A 22 1.51 -2.32 -2.74
N VAL A 23 1.19 -2.11 -1.46
CA VAL A 23 2.10 -2.34 -0.35
C VAL A 23 1.35 -3.22 0.63
N LYS A 24 1.90 -4.40 0.91
CA LYS A 24 1.37 -5.35 1.87
C LYS A 24 2.41 -5.58 2.96
N ILE A 25 1.93 -5.82 4.17
CA ILE A 25 2.77 -6.14 5.32
C ILE A 25 2.28 -7.48 5.84
N GLU A 26 3.21 -8.42 6.03
CA GLU A 26 2.95 -9.73 6.62
C GLU A 26 3.69 -9.86 7.95
N LYS A 27 2.98 -10.36 8.97
CA LYS A 27 3.54 -10.76 10.26
C LYS A 27 2.78 -11.96 10.79
N ASP A 28 3.48 -13.01 11.25
CA ASP A 28 2.86 -14.21 11.82
C ASP A 28 1.76 -14.82 10.92
N SER A 29 2.00 -14.86 9.61
CA SER A 29 1.05 -15.30 8.57
C SER A 29 -0.21 -14.42 8.41
N VAL A 30 -0.25 -13.25 9.04
CA VAL A 30 -1.30 -12.24 8.85
C VAL A 30 -0.81 -11.19 7.86
N GLU A 31 -1.50 -11.08 6.74
CA GLU A 31 -1.24 -10.08 5.70
C GLU A 31 -2.25 -8.92 5.80
N ILE A 32 -1.76 -7.68 5.76
CA ILE A 32 -2.57 -6.45 5.74
C ILE A 32 -2.13 -5.50 4.63
N ASP A 33 -3.03 -4.58 4.25
CA ASP A 33 -2.69 -3.46 3.37
C ASP A 33 -1.86 -2.42 4.14
N GLY A 34 -0.60 -2.24 3.72
CA GLY A 34 0.35 -1.32 4.33
C GLY A 34 0.02 0.16 4.13
N LYS A 35 -0.98 0.49 3.30
CA LYS A 35 -1.50 1.85 3.13
C LYS A 35 -2.74 2.11 4.00
N SER A 36 -3.27 1.08 4.68
CA SER A 36 -4.42 1.18 5.57
C SER A 36 -3.98 1.30 7.03
N ILE A 37 -4.21 2.46 7.63
CA ILE A 37 -3.92 2.67 9.07
C ILE A 37 -4.68 1.66 9.96
N LEU A 38 -5.91 1.30 9.58
CA LEU A 38 -6.68 0.30 10.30
C LEU A 38 -6.01 -1.07 10.23
N GLY A 39 -5.53 -1.48 9.04
CA GLY A 39 -4.80 -2.74 8.86
C GLY A 39 -3.52 -2.79 9.69
N ILE A 40 -2.77 -1.69 9.75
CA ILE A 40 -1.57 -1.56 10.58
C ILE A 40 -1.91 -1.72 12.07
N LEU A 41 -2.99 -1.09 12.54
CA LEU A 41 -3.45 -1.23 13.92
C LEU A 41 -3.88 -2.67 14.24
N THR A 42 -4.54 -3.35 13.29
CA THR A 42 -4.93 -4.77 13.43
C THR A 42 -3.73 -5.71 13.49
N LEU A 43 -2.64 -5.40 12.80
CA LEU A 43 -1.40 -6.21 12.82
C LEU A 43 -0.76 -6.27 14.22
N ALA A 44 -1.06 -5.28 15.08
CA ALA A 44 -0.55 -5.16 16.45
C ALA A 44 0.98 -5.33 16.55
N ALA A 45 1.71 -4.88 15.52
CA ALA A 45 3.17 -4.97 15.49
C ALA A 45 3.77 -4.03 16.54
N VAL A 46 4.47 -4.60 17.52
CA VAL A 46 5.21 -3.83 18.52
C VAL A 46 6.61 -3.49 18.00
N LYS A 47 7.25 -2.49 18.60
CA LYS A 47 8.66 -2.14 18.29
C LYS A 47 9.55 -3.39 18.38
N GLY A 48 10.35 -3.61 17.34
CA GLY A 48 11.25 -4.77 17.25
C GLY A 48 10.62 -6.02 16.64
N SER A 49 9.34 -5.98 16.24
CA SER A 49 8.75 -7.06 15.45
C SER A 49 9.44 -7.18 14.10
N GLN A 50 9.70 -8.42 13.66
CA GLN A 50 10.02 -8.68 12.27
C GLN A 50 8.71 -8.70 11.46
N ILE A 51 8.75 -8.07 10.29
CA ILE A 51 7.67 -8.04 9.33
C ILE A 51 8.25 -8.31 7.95
N THR A 52 7.45 -8.90 7.08
CA THR A 52 7.77 -9.01 5.66
C THR A 52 7.03 -7.92 4.92
N LEU A 53 7.76 -7.12 4.14
CA LEU A 53 7.18 -6.10 3.27
C LEU A 53 7.09 -6.66 1.85
N ILE A 54 5.89 -6.61 1.27
CA ILE A 54 5.63 -7.06 -0.09
C ILE A 54 5.13 -5.86 -0.87
N VAL A 55 5.92 -5.41 -1.84
CA VAL A 55 5.57 -4.29 -2.72
C VAL A 55 5.35 -4.85 -4.11
N SER A 56 4.34 -4.37 -4.84
CA SER A 56 4.11 -4.78 -6.22
C SER A 56 3.62 -3.61 -7.05
N GLY A 57 4.06 -3.52 -8.29
CA GLY A 57 3.66 -2.49 -9.23
C GLY A 57 4.83 -1.95 -10.04
N LYS A 58 4.53 -1.01 -10.93
CA LYS A 58 5.52 -0.45 -11.88
C LYS A 58 6.72 0.21 -11.17
N ASP A 59 6.49 0.76 -9.98
CA ASP A 59 7.48 1.51 -9.21
C ASP A 59 8.01 0.76 -7.98
N GLU A 60 7.85 -0.58 -7.93
CA GLU A 60 8.24 -1.42 -6.80
C GLU A 60 9.68 -1.18 -6.32
N ALA A 61 10.64 -1.15 -7.25
CA ALA A 61 12.06 -0.95 -6.91
C ALA A 61 12.34 0.43 -6.31
N THR A 62 11.64 1.46 -6.77
CA THR A 62 11.76 2.83 -6.24
C THR A 62 11.14 2.92 -4.86
N ALA A 63 9.96 2.33 -4.67
CA ALA A 63 9.26 2.29 -3.39
C ALA A 63 10.07 1.54 -2.32
N LEU A 64 10.65 0.38 -2.66
CA LEU A 64 11.52 -0.37 -1.74
C LEU A 64 12.77 0.43 -1.35
N LYS A 65 13.42 1.11 -2.29
CA LYS A 65 14.59 1.97 -2.00
C LYS A 65 14.26 3.10 -1.03
N ALA A 66 13.09 3.73 -1.16
CA ALA A 66 12.67 4.81 -0.27
C ALA A 66 12.44 4.37 1.18
N LEU A 67 12.17 3.08 1.42
CA LEU A 67 11.89 2.52 2.74
C LEU A 67 13.14 2.00 3.47
N VAL A 68 14.26 1.82 2.75
CA VAL A 68 15.54 1.34 3.30
C VAL A 68 16.55 2.49 3.51
N ALA A 69 16.18 3.71 3.11
CA ALA A 69 17.03 4.90 3.18
C ALA A 69 17.16 5.50 4.58
#